data_AF-A0A5N3RZE6-F1
#
_entry.id   AF-A0A5N3RZE6-F1
#
_cell.length_a   1.000
_cell.length_b   1.000
_cell.length_c   1.000
_cell.angle_alpha   90.00
_cell.angle_beta   90.00
_cell.angle_gamma   90.00
#
_symmetry.space_group_name_H-M   'P 1'
#
loop_
_entity.id
_entity.type
_entity.pdbx_description
1 polymer ?
#
loop_
_entity_poly.entity_id
_entity_poly.type
_entity_poly.pdbx_seq_one_letter_code
_entity_poly.pdbx_strand_id
1 'polypeptide(L)'
;MKASINRGDGFRGVLNYVLDEGKKRTGNKNPEVIAGNVSGRNARDLAKEFAVSRSLRDNVKSPVWHTSLSLPEGERLDSGRWDQAVNLFLKEMKLDTAKHQFIAVRHNDTDKDHVHIIASRIGLDGSLWHGRKDVFNAIEATQTIERELDLTLTAGYFELDKNGNKIKRKTPKKQAKQKEIQMSARTGEAPQRLILQKIIDEAIKAKISVFEFIQQLEIAGVTVRPNVAKTGRLNGFSFVLGGIPFKGSDLGDNYKWSKDSKLKQNIIYEQDKDGGKLIAESERIKQTISAESSKEATADQERKPTSQSITNEDSNKSIDTSRRLSQSSKQNDSGNSGVTRANAEDSTSDSSSDKHDRIRSNENGRNVSGSNAGTRQEQAQKQLEKQHSAARSGFNKWTDTDNHISDLAAPSSSNSNSAKQSPDQLKKIEAWRRQHEILGAESYRITVVDRVSDRTWNIGKNHGEGGKERFYTAEEVEAKIPLLRQKNARGGDIYITPISSKYHFAVIDDVREKTHMMLISDGFKPTLVQESSKDNRQLIFKLPKEVGAHEAAAANKVVFDLNKQHGDPKFSGVVHPFRMAGFSNKKQGETMLSLK
;
A
#
# COMPACT_ATOMS: atom_id res chain seq x y z
N MET A 1 -12.50 -24.40 -2.82
CA MET A 1 -13.12 -23.27 -2.09
C MET A 1 -12.05 -22.36 -1.46
N LYS A 2 -12.39 -21.14 -1.04
CA LYS A 2 -11.53 -20.23 -0.27
C LYS A 2 -12.36 -19.31 0.63
N ALA A 3 -12.02 -19.23 1.92
CA ALA A 3 -12.62 -18.30 2.86
C ALA A 3 -11.91 -16.93 2.91
N SER A 4 -12.66 -15.86 3.20
CA SER A 4 -12.13 -14.52 3.53
C SER A 4 -13.00 -13.88 4.62
N ILE A 5 -12.40 -13.45 5.74
CA ILE A 5 -13.13 -13.02 6.95
C ILE A 5 -12.87 -11.55 7.28
N ASN A 6 -13.94 -10.84 7.63
CA ASN A 6 -13.95 -9.51 8.22
C ASN A 6 -14.78 -9.50 9.53
N ARG A 7 -14.58 -8.48 10.37
CA ARG A 7 -15.43 -8.18 11.52
C ARG A 7 -15.81 -6.71 11.51
N GLY A 8 -17.08 -6.40 11.74
CA GLY A 8 -17.63 -5.05 11.69
C GLY A 8 -18.33 -4.65 12.99
N ASP A 9 -18.52 -3.34 13.17
CA ASP A 9 -19.18 -2.70 14.30
C ASP A 9 -20.72 -2.58 14.13
N GLY A 10 -21.20 -2.46 12.89
CA GLY A 10 -22.63 -2.33 12.54
C GLY A 10 -23.06 -3.12 11.29
N PHE A 11 -24.22 -3.78 11.38
CA PHE A 11 -24.72 -4.68 10.32
C PHE A 11 -25.18 -3.95 9.05
N ARG A 12 -25.73 -2.73 9.15
CA ARG A 12 -26.34 -2.00 8.03
C ARG A 12 -25.39 -1.81 6.84
N GLY A 13 -24.11 -1.55 7.09
CA GLY A 13 -23.11 -1.34 6.03
C GLY A 13 -22.87 -2.59 5.18
N VAL A 14 -22.61 -3.73 5.83
CA VAL A 14 -22.40 -5.00 5.11
C VAL A 14 -23.68 -5.51 4.46
N LEU A 15 -24.83 -5.35 5.11
CA LEU A 15 -26.13 -5.74 4.54
C LEU A 15 -26.47 -4.92 3.29
N ASN A 16 -26.21 -3.61 3.29
CA ASN A 16 -26.33 -2.79 2.08
C ASN A 16 -25.40 -3.31 0.97
N TYR A 17 -24.15 -3.68 1.28
CA TYR A 17 -23.19 -4.16 0.29
C TYR A 17 -23.59 -5.52 -0.34
N VAL A 18 -24.15 -6.45 0.44
CA VAL A 18 -24.52 -7.79 -0.08
C VAL A 18 -25.91 -7.87 -0.69
N LEU A 19 -26.82 -6.95 -0.37
CA LEU A 19 -28.15 -6.87 -1.01
C LEU A 19 -28.24 -5.76 -2.07
N ASP A 20 -27.15 -5.06 -2.35
CA ASP A 20 -26.99 -4.20 -3.52
C ASP A 20 -27.02 -5.06 -4.79
N GLU A 21 -27.93 -4.76 -5.71
CA GLU A 21 -28.03 -5.44 -7.01
C GLU A 21 -26.94 -4.96 -7.99
N GLY A 22 -26.29 -3.82 -7.70
CA GLY A 22 -25.26 -3.18 -8.51
C GLY A 22 -25.78 -2.09 -9.43
N LYS A 23 -24.85 -1.36 -10.07
CA LYS A 23 -25.14 -0.48 -11.21
C LYS A 23 -24.62 -1.14 -12.48
N LYS A 24 -25.20 -0.83 -13.64
CA LYS A 24 -24.75 -1.34 -14.97
C LYS A 24 -23.24 -1.20 -15.27
N ARG A 25 -22.50 -0.34 -14.54
CA ARG A 25 -21.05 -0.12 -14.68
C ARG A 25 -20.18 -1.00 -13.77
N THR A 26 -20.76 -1.72 -12.80
CA THR A 26 -20.03 -2.55 -11.82
C THR A 26 -20.27 -4.05 -11.98
N GLY A 27 -21.06 -4.45 -12.99
CA GLY A 27 -21.74 -5.74 -12.99
C GLY A 27 -23.03 -5.69 -12.15
N ASN A 28 -23.97 -6.57 -12.48
CA ASN A 28 -25.12 -6.86 -11.63
C ASN A 28 -24.73 -8.03 -10.70
N LYS A 29 -24.87 -7.85 -9.39
CA LYS A 29 -24.58 -8.88 -8.38
C LYS A 29 -25.59 -10.02 -8.39
N ASN A 30 -26.84 -9.72 -8.80
CA ASN A 30 -27.99 -10.62 -8.73
C ASN A 30 -28.04 -11.38 -7.39
N PRO A 31 -28.15 -10.65 -6.25
CA PRO A 31 -28.01 -11.22 -4.92
C PRO A 31 -29.12 -12.22 -4.60
N GLU A 32 -28.74 -13.48 -4.40
CA GLU A 32 -29.63 -14.59 -4.10
C GLU A 32 -29.48 -14.95 -2.61
N VAL A 33 -30.56 -14.80 -1.81
CA VAL A 33 -30.55 -15.28 -0.41
C VAL A 33 -30.72 -16.79 -0.43
N ILE A 34 -29.66 -17.52 -0.06
CA ILE A 34 -29.62 -18.99 -0.14
C ILE A 34 -29.89 -19.67 1.20
N ALA A 35 -29.57 -19.02 2.33
CA ALA A 35 -29.69 -19.58 3.67
C ALA A 35 -29.82 -18.47 4.73
N GLY A 36 -30.42 -18.77 5.88
CA GLY A 36 -30.49 -17.86 7.02
C GLY A 36 -31.57 -18.24 8.03
N ASN A 37 -31.54 -17.58 9.18
CA ASN A 37 -32.56 -17.68 10.24
C ASN A 37 -33.17 -16.31 10.57
N VAL A 38 -33.23 -15.42 9.57
CA VAL A 38 -33.72 -14.04 9.64
C VAL A 38 -34.70 -13.77 8.50
N SER A 39 -35.66 -12.87 8.74
CA SER A 39 -36.88 -12.68 7.94
C SER A 39 -36.91 -11.36 7.14
N GLY A 40 -36.04 -10.40 7.47
CA GLY A 40 -35.97 -9.10 6.81
C GLY A 40 -35.63 -9.20 5.32
N ARG A 41 -36.44 -8.55 4.47
CA ARG A 41 -36.29 -8.61 3.00
C ARG A 41 -35.36 -7.54 2.41
N ASN A 42 -34.74 -6.70 3.24
CA ASN A 42 -33.83 -5.64 2.82
C ASN A 42 -32.87 -5.26 3.95
N ALA A 43 -31.81 -4.53 3.60
CA ALA A 43 -30.75 -4.13 4.52
C ALA A 43 -31.15 -3.13 5.64
N ARG A 44 -32.33 -2.50 5.57
CA ARG A 44 -32.88 -1.73 6.71
C ARG A 44 -33.52 -2.65 7.72
N ASP A 45 -34.36 -3.58 7.29
CA ASP A 45 -35.13 -4.41 8.20
C ASP A 45 -34.29 -5.55 8.81
N LEU A 46 -33.40 -6.16 8.02
CA LEU A 46 -32.37 -7.06 8.57
C LEU A 46 -31.48 -6.33 9.60
N ALA A 47 -31.12 -5.07 9.39
CA ALA A 47 -30.33 -4.32 10.37
C ALA A 47 -31.08 -4.03 11.68
N LYS A 48 -32.43 -4.00 11.68
CA LYS A 48 -33.25 -3.97 12.91
C LYS A 48 -33.27 -5.36 13.57
N GLU A 49 -33.46 -6.41 12.78
CA GLU A 49 -33.52 -7.79 13.24
C GLU A 49 -32.21 -8.21 13.93
N PHE A 50 -31.07 -7.95 13.29
CA PHE A 50 -29.73 -8.12 13.88
C PHE A 50 -29.44 -7.16 15.05
N ALA A 51 -30.17 -6.06 15.20
CA ALA A 51 -29.99 -5.17 16.36
C ALA A 51 -30.48 -5.83 17.66
N VAL A 52 -31.44 -6.77 17.60
CA VAL A 52 -31.97 -7.49 18.78
C VAL A 52 -30.85 -8.19 19.54
N SER A 53 -30.03 -9.03 18.87
CA SER A 53 -28.88 -9.65 19.54
C SER A 53 -27.79 -8.64 19.90
N ARG A 54 -27.63 -7.52 19.17
CA ARG A 54 -26.68 -6.47 19.57
C ARG A 54 -27.07 -5.77 20.88
N SER A 55 -28.36 -5.48 21.11
CA SER A 55 -28.80 -4.86 22.37
C SER A 55 -28.51 -5.71 23.61
N LEU A 56 -28.33 -7.03 23.47
CA LEU A 56 -27.96 -7.91 24.58
C LEU A 56 -26.50 -7.74 25.04
N ARG A 57 -25.61 -7.20 24.19
CA ARG A 57 -24.21 -6.83 24.55
C ARG A 57 -23.72 -5.63 23.73
N ASP A 58 -24.06 -4.43 24.17
CA ASP A 58 -23.58 -3.16 23.61
C ASP A 58 -22.04 -3.07 23.54
N ASN A 59 -21.36 -3.51 24.60
CA ASN A 59 -19.91 -3.44 24.83
C ASN A 59 -19.06 -4.25 23.85
N VAL A 60 -19.67 -5.13 23.05
CA VAL A 60 -18.98 -5.86 21.98
C VAL A 60 -18.77 -4.92 20.80
N LYS A 61 -17.57 -4.31 20.73
CA LYS A 61 -17.17 -3.35 19.70
C LYS A 61 -17.29 -3.83 18.24
N SER A 62 -17.33 -5.14 18.02
CA SER A 62 -17.45 -5.73 16.68
C SER A 62 -18.36 -6.96 16.71
N PRO A 63 -19.69 -6.79 16.72
CA PRO A 63 -20.65 -7.90 16.79
C PRO A 63 -20.81 -8.60 15.45
N VAL A 64 -20.47 -7.95 14.33
CA VAL A 64 -20.65 -8.51 13.00
C VAL A 64 -19.49 -9.45 12.70
N TRP A 65 -19.79 -10.67 12.28
CA TRP A 65 -18.86 -11.54 11.58
C TRP A 65 -19.32 -11.66 10.13
N HIS A 66 -18.45 -11.26 9.20
CA HIS A 66 -18.70 -11.35 7.76
C HIS A 66 -17.64 -12.24 7.16
N THR A 67 -18.05 -13.19 6.34
CA THR A 67 -17.15 -14.12 5.67
C THR A 67 -17.64 -14.37 4.25
N SER A 68 -16.73 -14.52 3.29
CA SER A 68 -17.07 -14.99 1.95
C SER A 68 -16.45 -16.36 1.70
N LEU A 69 -17.20 -17.24 1.06
CA LEU A 69 -16.72 -18.52 0.53
C LEU A 69 -16.78 -18.45 -1.00
N SER A 70 -15.64 -18.54 -1.67
CA SER A 70 -15.57 -18.56 -3.13
C SER A 70 -15.08 -19.92 -3.63
N LEU A 71 -15.68 -20.43 -4.70
CA LEU A 71 -15.19 -21.62 -5.38
C LEU A 71 -13.96 -21.29 -6.26
N PRO A 72 -13.17 -22.31 -6.67
CA PRO A 72 -12.21 -22.20 -7.76
C PRO A 72 -12.87 -21.79 -9.08
N GLU A 73 -12.04 -21.51 -10.08
CA GLU A 73 -12.49 -21.11 -11.41
C GLU A 73 -13.11 -22.30 -12.15
N GLY A 74 -14.27 -22.11 -12.78
CA GLY A 74 -15.02 -23.18 -13.47
C GLY A 74 -15.89 -24.07 -12.56
N GLU A 75 -15.71 -24.01 -11.23
CA GLU A 75 -16.51 -24.79 -10.27
C GLU A 75 -17.70 -23.96 -9.76
N ARG A 76 -18.90 -24.56 -9.74
CA ARG A 76 -20.17 -23.92 -9.34
C ARG A 76 -21.06 -24.88 -8.54
N LEU A 77 -21.94 -24.33 -7.72
CA LEU A 77 -22.99 -25.07 -7.00
C LEU A 77 -24.38 -24.55 -7.38
N ASP A 78 -25.40 -25.39 -7.25
CA ASP A 78 -26.79 -24.93 -7.15
C ASP A 78 -27.05 -24.34 -5.74
N SER A 79 -28.19 -23.67 -5.58
CA SER A 79 -28.56 -22.96 -4.36
C SER A 79 -28.76 -23.89 -3.15
N GLY A 80 -29.15 -25.15 -3.38
CA GLY A 80 -29.34 -26.15 -2.32
C GLY A 80 -28.00 -26.73 -1.81
N ARG A 81 -27.07 -27.07 -2.72
CA ARG A 81 -25.69 -27.43 -2.34
C ARG A 81 -24.96 -26.25 -1.69
N TRP A 82 -25.29 -25.01 -2.08
CA TRP A 82 -24.78 -23.80 -1.43
C TRP A 82 -25.33 -23.62 0.00
N ASP A 83 -26.62 -23.86 0.26
CA ASP A 83 -27.17 -23.90 1.64
C ASP A 83 -26.49 -24.99 2.48
N GLN A 84 -26.34 -26.20 1.94
CA GLN A 84 -25.62 -27.30 2.59
C GLN A 84 -24.18 -26.89 2.96
N ALA A 85 -23.46 -26.22 2.04
CA ALA A 85 -22.11 -25.70 2.26
C ALA A 85 -22.07 -24.63 3.38
N VAL A 86 -23.05 -23.73 3.43
CA VAL A 86 -23.16 -22.69 4.47
C VAL A 86 -23.39 -23.30 5.85
N ASN A 87 -24.35 -24.20 5.98
CA ASN A 87 -24.68 -24.82 7.27
C ASN A 87 -23.52 -25.69 7.79
N LEU A 88 -22.87 -26.45 6.90
CA LEU A 88 -21.65 -27.20 7.24
C LEU A 88 -20.50 -26.26 7.66
N PHE A 89 -20.31 -25.13 6.97
CA PHE A 89 -19.30 -24.13 7.35
C PHE A 89 -19.56 -23.53 8.74
N LEU A 90 -20.80 -23.16 9.05
CA LEU A 90 -21.15 -22.58 10.36
C LEU A 90 -20.98 -23.58 11.51
N LYS A 91 -21.34 -24.85 11.28
CA LYS A 91 -21.09 -25.99 12.18
C LYS A 91 -19.59 -26.17 12.46
N GLU A 92 -18.76 -26.26 11.43
CA GLU A 92 -17.30 -26.42 11.57
C GLU A 92 -16.62 -25.20 12.23
N MET A 93 -17.15 -24.00 11.97
CA MET A 93 -16.78 -22.75 12.64
C MET A 93 -17.30 -22.63 14.08
N LYS A 94 -18.12 -23.59 14.52
CA LYS A 94 -18.69 -23.70 15.88
C LYS A 94 -19.51 -22.46 16.25
N LEU A 95 -20.28 -21.97 15.29
CA LEU A 95 -21.26 -20.90 15.45
C LEU A 95 -22.65 -21.55 15.49
N ASP A 96 -23.27 -21.53 16.66
CA ASP A 96 -24.57 -22.18 16.91
C ASP A 96 -25.69 -21.40 16.22
N THR A 97 -26.22 -21.93 15.12
CA THR A 97 -27.28 -21.31 14.31
C THR A 97 -28.67 -21.35 14.96
N ALA A 98 -28.87 -22.07 16.06
CA ALA A 98 -30.08 -21.95 16.87
C ALA A 98 -30.04 -20.73 17.81
N LYS A 99 -28.83 -20.19 18.07
CA LYS A 99 -28.61 -19.03 18.96
C LYS A 99 -28.24 -17.76 18.22
N HIS A 100 -27.43 -17.89 17.17
CA HIS A 100 -26.84 -16.77 16.46
C HIS A 100 -27.60 -16.48 15.16
N GLN A 101 -28.08 -15.25 15.03
CA GLN A 101 -28.69 -14.76 13.79
C GLN A 101 -27.65 -14.80 12.65
N PHE A 102 -28.04 -15.26 11.46
CA PHE A 102 -27.23 -15.22 10.25
C PHE A 102 -28.08 -15.15 8.97
N ILE A 103 -27.45 -14.62 7.91
CA ILE A 103 -27.94 -14.68 6.53
C ILE A 103 -26.77 -15.00 5.60
N ALA A 104 -27.03 -15.76 4.54
CA ALA A 104 -26.08 -16.06 3.48
C ALA A 104 -26.65 -15.64 2.12
N VAL A 105 -25.88 -14.82 1.40
CA VAL A 105 -26.25 -14.24 0.12
C VAL A 105 -25.21 -14.59 -0.93
N ARG A 106 -25.62 -15.26 -2.00
CA ARG A 106 -24.78 -15.61 -3.15
C ARG A 106 -24.74 -14.45 -4.15
N HIS A 107 -23.57 -14.20 -4.74
CA HIS A 107 -23.36 -13.21 -5.79
C HIS A 107 -22.91 -13.87 -7.10
N ASN A 108 -23.31 -13.28 -8.22
CA ASN A 108 -23.04 -13.75 -9.58
C ASN A 108 -22.33 -12.69 -10.45
N ASP A 109 -21.63 -11.73 -9.84
CA ASP A 109 -20.87 -10.64 -10.50
C ASP A 109 -19.43 -11.01 -10.90
N THR A 110 -18.94 -12.22 -10.59
CA THR A 110 -17.58 -12.66 -10.96
C THR A 110 -17.55 -14.07 -11.53
N ASP A 111 -16.44 -14.40 -12.21
CA ASP A 111 -16.15 -15.73 -12.77
C ASP A 111 -16.15 -16.86 -11.73
N LYS A 112 -16.08 -16.51 -10.44
CA LYS A 112 -16.10 -17.44 -9.30
C LYS A 112 -17.42 -17.35 -8.57
N ASP A 113 -18.12 -18.48 -8.55
CA ASP A 113 -19.33 -18.67 -7.77
C ASP A 113 -19.01 -18.54 -6.29
N HIS A 114 -19.76 -17.69 -5.57
CA HIS A 114 -19.43 -17.36 -4.18
C HIS A 114 -20.63 -16.86 -3.35
N VAL A 115 -20.52 -17.07 -2.04
CA VAL A 115 -21.47 -16.62 -1.03
C VAL A 115 -20.80 -15.69 -0.01
N HIS A 116 -21.54 -14.68 0.43
CA HIS A 116 -21.27 -13.91 1.64
C HIS A 116 -22.19 -14.36 2.78
N ILE A 117 -21.60 -14.83 3.89
CA ILE A 117 -22.31 -15.15 5.13
C ILE A 117 -22.09 -14.01 6.14
N ILE A 118 -23.17 -13.48 6.70
CA ILE A 118 -23.18 -12.43 7.71
C ILE A 118 -23.85 -13.01 8.95
N ALA A 119 -23.14 -13.08 10.07
CA ALA A 119 -23.68 -13.59 11.33
C ALA A 119 -23.46 -12.62 12.49
N SER A 120 -24.37 -12.66 13.47
CA SER A 120 -24.17 -12.00 14.76
C SER A 120 -23.30 -12.85 15.65
N ARG A 121 -22.22 -12.26 16.17
CA ARG A 121 -21.36 -12.88 17.18
C ARG A 121 -22.01 -12.91 18.56
N ILE A 122 -23.12 -12.23 18.77
CA ILE A 122 -23.90 -12.27 20.02
C ILE A 122 -25.10 -13.19 19.77
N GLY A 123 -25.33 -14.13 20.68
CA GLY A 123 -26.49 -15.02 20.61
C GLY A 123 -27.75 -14.32 21.14
N LEU A 124 -28.93 -14.81 20.76
CA LEU A 124 -30.22 -14.37 21.32
C LEU A 124 -30.37 -14.76 22.81
N ASP A 125 -29.56 -15.71 23.29
CA ASP A 125 -29.37 -16.02 24.72
C ASP A 125 -28.35 -15.09 25.41
N GLY A 126 -27.87 -14.04 24.72
CA GLY A 126 -26.83 -13.16 25.21
C GLY A 126 -25.45 -13.80 25.31
N SER A 127 -25.19 -14.97 24.70
CA SER A 127 -23.85 -15.56 24.60
C SER A 127 -22.95 -14.79 23.61
N LEU A 128 -21.63 -15.06 23.61
CA LEU A 128 -20.67 -14.37 22.73
C LEU A 128 -19.74 -15.37 22.02
N TRP A 129 -19.93 -15.54 20.72
CA TRP A 129 -19.01 -16.27 19.86
C TRP A 129 -17.72 -15.46 19.67
N HIS A 130 -16.63 -15.93 20.28
CA HIS A 130 -15.33 -15.24 20.24
C HIS A 130 -14.63 -15.32 18.87
N GLY A 131 -14.91 -16.35 18.06
CA GLY A 131 -14.19 -16.62 16.81
C GLY A 131 -12.69 -16.78 17.01
N ARG A 132 -12.26 -17.55 18.04
CA ARG A 132 -10.83 -17.73 18.31
C ARG A 132 -10.22 -18.56 17.17
N LYS A 133 -9.18 -18.04 16.53
CA LYS A 133 -8.51 -18.64 15.35
C LYS A 133 -9.43 -18.80 14.12
N ASP A 134 -10.49 -18.00 13.99
CA ASP A 134 -11.46 -18.06 12.89
C ASP A 134 -10.85 -18.22 11.48
N VAL A 135 -9.80 -17.47 11.14
CA VAL A 135 -9.10 -17.61 9.84
C VAL A 135 -8.48 -19.00 9.63
N PHE A 136 -7.97 -19.65 10.68
CA PHE A 136 -7.44 -21.01 10.56
C PHE A 136 -8.56 -22.05 10.51
N ASN A 137 -9.54 -21.91 11.41
CA ASN A 137 -10.70 -22.80 11.47
C ASN A 137 -11.46 -22.79 10.14
N ALA A 138 -11.60 -21.63 9.51
CA ALA A 138 -12.27 -21.48 8.22
C ALA A 138 -11.53 -22.15 7.07
N ILE A 139 -10.19 -22.16 7.09
CA ILE A 139 -9.39 -22.87 6.08
C ILE A 139 -9.56 -24.39 6.25
N GLU A 140 -9.62 -24.89 7.49
CA GLU A 140 -9.89 -26.31 7.73
C GLU A 140 -11.34 -26.67 7.37
N ALA A 141 -12.32 -25.84 7.76
CA ALA A 141 -13.74 -26.00 7.39
C ALA A 141 -13.95 -26.01 5.86
N THR A 142 -13.28 -25.14 5.09
CA THR A 142 -13.34 -25.22 3.62
C THR A 142 -12.81 -26.54 3.10
N GLN A 143 -11.78 -27.13 3.73
CA GLN A 143 -11.27 -28.45 3.36
C GLN A 143 -12.12 -29.63 3.90
N THR A 144 -13.04 -29.40 4.85
CA THR A 144 -14.08 -30.36 5.23
C THR A 144 -15.18 -30.35 4.17
N ILE A 145 -15.72 -29.16 3.84
CA ILE A 145 -16.77 -28.96 2.84
C ILE A 145 -16.34 -29.45 1.45
N GLU A 146 -15.08 -29.21 1.06
CA GLU A 146 -14.53 -29.71 -0.20
C GLU A 146 -14.59 -31.23 -0.33
N ARG A 147 -14.58 -31.98 0.78
CA ARG A 147 -14.70 -33.45 0.77
C ARG A 147 -16.15 -33.91 0.90
N GLU A 148 -16.92 -33.30 1.80
CA GLU A 148 -18.32 -33.68 2.02
C GLU A 148 -19.23 -33.37 0.82
N LEU A 149 -18.86 -32.38 -0.01
CA LEU A 149 -19.63 -31.98 -1.20
C LEU A 149 -18.99 -32.39 -2.53
N ASP A 150 -17.92 -33.22 -2.52
CA ASP A 150 -17.14 -33.63 -3.70
C ASP A 150 -16.75 -32.45 -4.61
N LEU A 151 -15.90 -31.57 -4.07
CA LEU A 151 -15.39 -30.36 -4.74
C LEU A 151 -13.86 -30.41 -4.84
N THR A 152 -13.32 -29.50 -5.65
CA THR A 152 -11.88 -29.33 -5.84
C THR A 152 -11.19 -28.95 -4.52
N LEU A 153 -10.54 -29.95 -3.91
CA LEU A 153 -9.77 -29.81 -2.67
C LEU A 153 -8.64 -28.79 -2.85
N THR A 154 -8.67 -27.70 -2.08
CA THR A 154 -7.70 -26.60 -2.22
C THR A 154 -6.54 -26.70 -1.24
N ALA A 155 -5.51 -25.89 -1.48
CA ALA A 155 -4.31 -25.81 -0.64
C ALA A 155 -4.60 -25.08 0.69
N GLY A 156 -5.06 -25.82 1.69
CA GLY A 156 -5.20 -25.34 3.07
C GLY A 156 -3.88 -24.97 3.76
N TYR A 157 -3.96 -24.58 5.03
CA TYR A 157 -2.82 -24.05 5.80
C TYR A 157 -1.79 -25.12 6.22
N PHE A 158 -2.24 -26.37 6.31
CA PHE A 158 -1.39 -27.53 6.58
C PHE A 158 -1.24 -28.41 5.33
N GLU A 159 -0.15 -29.15 5.31
CA GLU A 159 0.07 -30.30 4.44
C GLU A 159 0.48 -31.50 5.30
N LEU A 160 0.34 -32.71 4.77
CA LEU A 160 0.74 -33.91 5.50
C LEU A 160 2.20 -34.22 5.18
N ASP A 161 2.98 -34.56 6.21
CA ASP A 161 4.31 -35.14 6.00
C ASP A 161 4.20 -36.61 5.56
N LYS A 162 5.34 -37.27 5.33
CA LYS A 162 5.42 -38.68 4.93
C LYS A 162 4.78 -39.65 5.95
N ASN A 163 4.53 -39.20 7.16
CA ASN A 163 4.01 -39.98 8.29
C ASN A 163 2.56 -39.58 8.61
N GLY A 164 1.92 -38.73 7.82
CA GLY A 164 0.55 -38.26 8.01
C GLY A 164 0.38 -37.08 8.98
N ASN A 165 1.44 -36.48 9.50
CA ASN A 165 1.33 -35.36 10.44
C ASN A 165 1.01 -34.05 9.72
N LYS A 166 0.10 -33.23 10.27
CA LYS A 166 -0.14 -31.85 9.81
C LYS A 166 1.08 -30.96 10.05
N ILE A 167 1.93 -30.79 9.04
CA ILE A 167 2.98 -29.78 9.01
C ILE A 167 2.48 -28.49 8.35
N LYS A 168 3.02 -27.34 8.74
CA LYS A 168 2.62 -26.06 8.16
C LYS A 168 3.13 -25.95 6.72
N ARG A 169 2.21 -25.72 5.78
CA ARG A 169 2.55 -25.53 4.36
C ARG A 169 3.47 -24.34 4.15
N LYS A 170 4.63 -24.60 3.52
CA LYS A 170 5.59 -23.53 3.15
C LYS A 170 5.10 -22.79 1.91
N THR A 171 5.29 -21.48 1.87
CA THR A 171 5.00 -20.61 0.71
C THR A 171 6.30 -19.89 0.30
N PRO A 172 7.18 -20.52 -0.49
CA PRO A 172 8.53 -20.01 -0.77
C PRO A 172 8.55 -18.58 -1.31
N LYS A 173 7.70 -18.31 -2.30
CA LYS A 173 7.37 -16.98 -2.82
C LYS A 173 5.86 -16.76 -2.78
N LYS A 174 5.42 -15.55 -2.44
CA LYS A 174 4.01 -15.12 -2.54
C LYS A 174 3.76 -14.46 -3.88
N GLN A 175 2.69 -14.86 -4.57
CA GLN A 175 2.26 -14.21 -5.82
C GLN A 175 1.82 -12.76 -5.57
N ALA A 176 1.70 -11.97 -6.65
CA ALA A 176 1.13 -10.63 -6.60
C ALA A 176 -0.33 -10.64 -6.11
N LYS A 177 -0.75 -9.62 -5.38
CA LYS A 177 -2.16 -9.46 -4.97
C LYS A 177 -3.01 -9.00 -6.16
N GLN A 178 -4.32 -9.26 -6.13
CA GLN A 178 -5.24 -8.83 -7.19
C GLN A 178 -5.23 -7.30 -7.42
N LYS A 179 -5.24 -6.47 -6.36
CA LYS A 179 -5.06 -5.01 -6.45
C LYS A 179 -3.68 -4.61 -7.05
N GLU A 180 -2.64 -5.45 -6.93
CA GLU A 180 -1.32 -5.23 -7.57
C GLU A 180 -1.35 -5.62 -9.05
N ILE A 181 -1.99 -6.73 -9.41
CA ILE A 181 -2.15 -7.21 -10.80
C ILE A 181 -3.01 -6.22 -11.61
N GLN A 182 -4.11 -5.72 -11.04
CA GLN A 182 -4.96 -4.69 -11.66
C GLN A 182 -4.20 -3.37 -11.88
N MET A 183 -3.36 -2.96 -10.92
CA MET A 183 -2.49 -1.80 -11.08
C MET A 183 -1.51 -2.01 -12.24
N SER A 184 -0.86 -3.18 -12.31
CA SER A 184 0.04 -3.56 -13.40
C SER A 184 -0.64 -3.62 -14.77
N ALA A 185 -1.86 -4.15 -14.86
CA ALA A 185 -2.63 -4.14 -16.11
C ALA A 185 -2.94 -2.71 -16.59
N ARG A 186 -3.17 -1.77 -15.65
CA ARG A 186 -3.44 -0.36 -15.96
C ARG A 186 -2.19 0.45 -16.33
N THR A 187 -1.02 0.15 -15.74
CA THR A 187 0.22 0.91 -15.98
C THR A 187 1.14 0.26 -17.04
N GLY A 188 1.00 -1.03 -17.29
CA GLY A 188 1.97 -1.83 -18.04
C GLY A 188 3.25 -2.18 -17.27
N GLU A 189 3.40 -1.73 -16.01
CA GLU A 189 4.56 -2.04 -15.18
C GLU A 189 4.32 -3.33 -14.38
N ALA A 190 5.29 -4.26 -14.33
CA ALA A 190 5.13 -5.53 -13.61
C ALA A 190 4.89 -5.33 -12.08
N PRO A 191 4.21 -6.28 -11.39
CA PRO A 191 3.87 -6.09 -9.98
C PRO A 191 5.11 -5.92 -9.10
N GLN A 192 5.18 -4.81 -8.35
CA GLN A 192 6.36 -4.43 -7.57
C GLN A 192 6.85 -5.53 -6.59
N ARG A 193 5.92 -6.37 -6.10
CA ARG A 193 6.22 -7.57 -5.31
C ARG A 193 7.14 -8.56 -6.03
N LEU A 194 6.87 -8.82 -7.30
CA LEU A 194 7.61 -9.78 -8.14
C LEU A 194 8.95 -9.19 -8.60
N ILE A 195 8.98 -7.87 -8.88
CA ILE A 195 10.23 -7.14 -9.16
C ILE A 195 11.16 -7.22 -7.95
N LEU A 196 10.67 -6.90 -6.75
CA LEU A 196 11.44 -6.95 -5.51
C LEU A 196 11.91 -8.37 -5.16
N GLN A 197 11.07 -9.39 -5.38
CA GLN A 197 11.50 -10.80 -5.27
C GLN A 197 12.67 -11.11 -6.20
N LYS A 198 12.61 -10.68 -7.47
CA LYS A 198 13.70 -10.89 -8.43
C LYS A 198 14.98 -10.17 -7.99
N ILE A 199 14.91 -8.90 -7.60
CA ILE A 199 16.07 -8.12 -7.11
C ILE A 199 16.74 -8.82 -5.92
N ILE A 200 15.96 -9.26 -4.93
CA ILE A 200 16.51 -10.00 -3.78
C ILE A 200 17.10 -11.34 -4.21
N ASP A 201 16.41 -12.11 -5.06
CA ASP A 201 16.88 -13.42 -5.52
C ASP A 201 18.20 -13.36 -6.29
N GLU A 202 18.41 -12.31 -7.07
CA GLU A 202 19.67 -11.99 -7.78
C GLU A 202 20.80 -11.66 -6.79
N ALA A 203 20.56 -10.72 -5.85
CA ALA A 203 21.55 -10.31 -4.84
C ALA A 203 21.98 -11.46 -3.90
N ILE A 204 21.12 -12.47 -3.71
CA ILE A 204 21.42 -13.67 -2.90
C ILE A 204 21.70 -14.93 -3.75
N LYS A 205 22.15 -14.77 -5.01
CA LYS A 205 22.64 -15.89 -5.83
C LYS A 205 23.89 -16.56 -5.26
N ALA A 206 24.76 -15.77 -4.64
CA ALA A 206 25.93 -16.22 -3.90
C ALA A 206 25.79 -15.80 -2.42
N LYS A 207 26.74 -16.22 -1.58
CA LYS A 207 26.87 -15.66 -0.23
C LYS A 207 27.41 -14.22 -0.30
N ILE A 208 26.83 -13.35 0.50
CA ILE A 208 27.07 -11.89 0.49
C ILE A 208 27.01 -11.35 1.93
N SER A 209 27.79 -10.33 2.29
CA SER A 209 27.64 -9.72 3.62
C SER A 209 26.35 -8.91 3.76
N VAL A 210 25.91 -8.67 4.99
CA VAL A 210 24.71 -7.85 5.26
C VAL A 210 24.79 -6.43 4.68
N PHE A 211 26.00 -5.84 4.59
CA PHE A 211 26.20 -4.48 4.12
C PHE A 211 26.26 -4.40 2.58
N GLU A 212 26.92 -5.35 1.93
CA GLU A 212 26.89 -5.49 0.46
C GLU A 212 25.48 -5.79 -0.04
N PHE A 213 24.71 -6.62 0.67
CA PHE A 213 23.31 -6.90 0.35
C PHE A 213 22.43 -5.65 0.40
N ILE A 214 22.60 -4.80 1.42
CA ILE A 214 21.92 -3.50 1.51
C ILE A 214 22.32 -2.63 0.31
N GLN A 215 23.61 -2.46 0.06
CA GLN A 215 24.14 -1.60 -0.99
C GLN A 215 23.69 -2.03 -2.40
N GLN A 216 23.71 -3.32 -2.72
CA GLN A 216 23.24 -3.82 -4.04
C GLN A 216 21.75 -3.54 -4.27
N LEU A 217 20.92 -3.70 -3.22
CA LEU A 217 19.50 -3.39 -3.31
C LEU A 217 19.25 -1.88 -3.44
N GLU A 218 20.01 -1.04 -2.74
CA GLU A 218 19.92 0.41 -2.87
C GLU A 218 20.37 0.91 -4.25
N ILE A 219 21.38 0.29 -4.87
CA ILE A 219 21.76 0.50 -6.28
C ILE A 219 20.65 0.06 -7.25
N ALA A 220 19.88 -0.98 -6.90
CA ALA A 220 18.65 -1.36 -7.58
C ALA A 220 17.44 -0.47 -7.23
N GLY A 221 17.62 0.57 -6.42
CA GLY A 221 16.58 1.52 -6.01
C GLY A 221 15.55 0.98 -5.01
N VAL A 222 15.91 -0.08 -4.28
CA VAL A 222 15.16 -0.60 -3.13
C VAL A 222 15.74 -0.03 -1.85
N THR A 223 15.00 0.79 -1.10
CA THR A 223 15.44 1.19 0.24
C THR A 223 15.36 -0.01 1.18
N VAL A 224 16.47 -0.40 1.81
CA VAL A 224 16.53 -1.55 2.71
C VAL A 224 16.63 -1.09 4.16
N ARG A 225 15.63 -1.41 4.99
CA ARG A 225 15.65 -1.10 6.42
C ARG A 225 15.81 -2.38 7.25
N PRO A 226 16.99 -2.64 7.83
CA PRO A 226 17.19 -3.71 8.80
C PRO A 226 16.33 -3.50 10.05
N ASN A 227 15.78 -4.58 10.59
CA ASN A 227 15.05 -4.61 11.86
C ASN A 227 15.94 -5.24 12.95
N VAL A 228 16.86 -4.44 13.51
CA VAL A 228 17.82 -4.89 14.53
C VAL A 228 17.30 -4.56 15.92
N ALA A 229 17.41 -5.51 16.86
CA ALA A 229 17.20 -5.24 18.29
C ALA A 229 18.41 -4.50 18.90
N LYS A 230 18.22 -3.83 20.04
CA LYS A 230 19.30 -3.11 20.75
C LYS A 230 20.54 -3.98 21.06
N THR A 231 20.39 -5.30 21.16
CA THR A 231 21.47 -6.27 21.39
C THR A 231 22.26 -6.63 20.12
N GLY A 232 22.08 -5.89 19.02
CA GLY A 232 22.56 -6.28 17.69
C GLY A 232 21.75 -7.41 17.03
N ARG A 233 20.74 -8.02 17.68
CA ARG A 233 20.07 -9.19 17.08
C ARG A 233 19.16 -8.80 15.92
N LEU A 234 19.55 -9.12 14.68
CA LEU A 234 18.76 -8.93 13.46
C LEU A 234 17.49 -9.82 13.45
N ASN A 235 16.34 -9.20 13.13
CA ASN A 235 15.02 -9.84 12.97
C ASN A 235 14.57 -9.94 11.50
N GLY A 236 15.41 -9.48 10.56
CA GLY A 236 15.10 -9.39 9.12
C GLY A 236 14.90 -7.96 8.63
N PHE A 237 14.28 -7.83 7.46
CA PHE A 237 14.27 -6.57 6.70
C PHE A 237 12.85 -6.09 6.38
N SER A 238 12.71 -4.77 6.31
CA SER A 238 11.67 -4.08 5.53
C SER A 238 12.31 -3.53 4.26
N PHE A 239 11.60 -3.56 3.15
CA PHE A 239 12.02 -3.04 1.86
C PHE A 239 11.03 -1.97 1.40
N VAL A 240 11.47 -0.97 0.64
CA VAL A 240 10.58 -0.04 -0.07
C VAL A 240 11.02 0.02 -1.54
N LEU A 241 10.09 -0.26 -2.46
CA LEU A 241 10.32 -0.16 -3.91
C LEU A 241 9.20 0.67 -4.52
N GLY A 242 9.56 1.71 -5.27
CA GLY A 242 8.58 2.63 -5.90
C GLY A 242 7.64 3.33 -4.91
N GLY A 243 8.06 3.51 -3.65
CA GLY A 243 7.24 4.04 -2.56
C GLY A 243 6.39 3.00 -1.82
N ILE A 244 6.30 1.76 -2.31
CA ILE A 244 5.48 0.71 -1.69
C ILE A 244 6.33 -0.10 -0.68
N PRO A 245 5.94 -0.18 0.61
CA PRO A 245 6.67 -0.94 1.62
C PRO A 245 6.29 -2.44 1.62
N PHE A 246 7.29 -3.29 1.83
CA PHE A 246 7.15 -4.74 1.97
C PHE A 246 7.97 -5.25 3.16
N LYS A 247 7.39 -6.10 4.02
CA LYS A 247 8.18 -6.92 4.95
C LYS A 247 8.65 -8.17 4.21
N GLY A 248 9.78 -8.76 4.62
CA GLY A 248 10.22 -10.06 4.07
C GLY A 248 9.13 -11.15 4.13
N SER A 249 8.32 -11.16 5.18
CA SER A 249 7.14 -12.03 5.34
C SER A 249 6.06 -11.88 4.26
N ASP A 250 6.03 -10.75 3.56
CA ASP A 250 5.04 -10.42 2.55
C ASP A 250 5.49 -10.92 1.17
N LEU A 251 6.80 -11.07 0.97
CA LEU A 251 7.39 -11.61 -0.25
C LEU A 251 7.37 -13.14 -0.27
N GLY A 252 7.40 -13.81 0.89
CA GLY A 252 7.35 -15.27 1.00
C GLY A 252 8.22 -15.81 2.13
N ASP A 253 8.24 -17.13 2.32
CA ASP A 253 9.07 -17.77 3.33
C ASP A 253 10.57 -17.68 3.02
N ASN A 254 10.96 -17.63 1.74
CA ASN A 254 12.36 -17.51 1.32
C ASN A 254 12.99 -16.17 1.74
N TYR A 255 12.18 -15.13 2.00
CA TYR A 255 12.62 -13.75 2.25
C TYR A 255 12.47 -13.33 3.72
N LYS A 256 12.13 -14.27 4.60
CA LYS A 256 12.14 -14.07 6.06
C LYS A 256 13.57 -14.12 6.61
N TRP A 257 13.73 -13.83 7.91
CA TRP A 257 14.99 -14.04 8.64
C TRP A 257 14.90 -15.26 9.57
N SER A 258 14.46 -16.39 9.00
CA SER A 258 14.28 -17.68 9.68
C SER A 258 15.37 -18.68 9.26
N LYS A 259 15.66 -19.69 10.10
CA LYS A 259 16.74 -20.69 9.86
C LYS A 259 16.68 -21.31 8.45
N ASP A 260 15.47 -21.62 7.98
CA ASP A 260 15.22 -22.32 6.71
C ASP A 260 15.06 -21.40 5.49
N SER A 261 15.24 -20.09 5.62
CA SER A 261 14.96 -19.14 4.53
C SER A 261 16.19 -18.92 3.64
N LYS A 262 16.01 -18.94 2.30
CA LYS A 262 17.06 -18.64 1.32
C LYS A 262 17.82 -17.37 1.66
N LEU A 263 17.11 -16.31 2.06
CA LEU A 263 17.68 -15.03 2.45
C LEU A 263 18.63 -15.14 3.66
N LYS A 264 18.24 -15.81 4.74
CA LYS A 264 19.14 -16.00 5.89
C LYS A 264 20.30 -16.97 5.61
N GLN A 265 20.13 -17.93 4.71
CA GLN A 265 21.17 -18.89 4.34
C GLN A 265 22.30 -18.29 3.49
N ASN A 266 22.03 -17.18 2.77
CA ASN A 266 22.97 -16.56 1.85
C ASN A 266 23.50 -15.20 2.34
N ILE A 267 22.85 -14.52 3.29
CA ILE A 267 23.40 -13.31 3.91
C ILE A 267 24.29 -13.71 5.10
N ILE A 268 25.59 -13.39 5.01
CA ILE A 268 26.57 -13.50 6.09
C ILE A 268 26.31 -12.39 7.10
N TYR A 269 26.18 -12.76 8.37
CA TYR A 269 25.87 -11.85 9.47
C TYR A 269 26.38 -12.36 10.82
N GLU A 270 27.25 -11.59 11.47
CA GLU A 270 27.81 -11.89 12.80
C GLU A 270 27.31 -10.83 13.81
N GLN A 271 26.49 -11.25 14.79
CA GLN A 271 25.79 -10.31 15.68
C GLN A 271 26.73 -9.33 16.41
N ASP A 272 27.85 -9.83 16.93
CA ASP A 272 28.72 -9.06 17.82
C ASP A 272 29.68 -8.12 17.04
N LYS A 273 29.89 -8.41 15.74
CA LYS A 273 30.78 -7.68 14.81
C LYS A 273 30.02 -6.68 13.94
N ASP A 274 28.84 -7.07 13.46
CA ASP A 274 28.03 -6.30 12.53
C ASP A 274 26.88 -5.55 13.23
N GLY A 275 26.41 -6.04 14.38
CA GLY A 275 25.19 -5.57 15.04
C GLY A 275 25.18 -4.08 15.37
N GLY A 276 26.25 -3.54 15.94
CA GLY A 276 26.36 -2.11 16.25
C GLY A 276 26.31 -1.22 14.99
N LYS A 277 27.03 -1.62 13.94
CA LYS A 277 27.04 -0.92 12.64
C LYS A 277 25.66 -0.99 11.96
N LEU A 278 25.00 -2.14 12.04
CA LEU A 278 23.67 -2.36 11.44
C LEU A 278 22.54 -1.64 12.20
N ILE A 279 22.70 -1.39 13.50
CA ILE A 279 21.83 -0.49 14.27
C ILE A 279 21.99 0.94 13.76
N ALA A 280 23.23 1.45 13.66
CA ALA A 280 23.50 2.81 13.20
C ALA A 280 22.93 3.07 11.80
N GLU A 281 23.10 2.15 10.86
CA GLU A 281 22.53 2.29 9.51
C GLU A 281 21.00 2.18 9.51
N SER A 282 20.42 1.30 10.34
CA SER A 282 18.96 1.24 10.55
C SER A 282 18.39 2.55 11.09
N GLU A 283 19.11 3.26 11.95
CA GLU A 283 18.68 4.55 12.51
C GLU A 283 18.87 5.70 11.51
N ARG A 284 19.99 5.74 10.80
CA ARG A 284 20.22 6.66 9.67
C ARG A 284 19.09 6.60 8.64
N ILE A 285 18.72 5.39 8.19
CA ILE A 285 17.63 5.19 7.21
C ILE A 285 16.26 5.59 7.78
N LYS A 286 15.98 5.35 9.08
CA LYS A 286 14.76 5.87 9.73
C LYS A 286 14.72 7.40 9.76
N GLN A 287 15.86 8.04 10.08
CA GLN A 287 15.95 9.50 10.15
C GLN A 287 15.76 10.14 8.77
N THR A 288 16.34 9.56 7.70
CA THR A 288 16.09 10.01 6.32
C THR A 288 14.61 9.97 5.98
N ILE A 289 13.95 8.81 6.16
CA ILE A 289 12.52 8.65 5.84
C ILE A 289 11.65 9.59 6.68
N SER A 290 11.94 9.74 7.98
CA SER A 290 11.18 10.66 8.84
C SER A 290 11.37 12.12 8.44
N ALA A 291 12.57 12.52 8.01
CA ALA A 291 12.84 13.88 7.54
C ALA A 291 12.23 14.19 6.15
N GLU A 292 11.84 13.16 5.40
CA GLU A 292 10.99 13.29 4.20
C GLU A 292 9.53 13.49 4.63
N SER A 293 8.94 12.57 5.41
CA SER A 293 7.53 12.66 5.82
C SER A 293 7.18 13.89 6.69
N SER A 294 8.09 14.35 7.56
CA SER A 294 7.86 15.55 8.36
C SER A 294 7.75 16.84 7.53
N LYS A 295 8.32 16.85 6.31
CA LYS A 295 8.24 18.03 5.41
C LYS A 295 6.95 18.08 4.61
N GLU A 296 6.32 16.94 4.35
CA GLU A 296 4.96 16.88 3.81
C GLU A 296 3.94 17.37 4.86
N ALA A 297 4.13 16.99 6.13
CA ALA A 297 3.21 17.33 7.21
C ALA A 297 3.17 18.84 7.58
N THR A 298 4.28 19.57 7.46
CA THR A 298 4.30 21.03 7.73
C THR A 298 3.70 21.85 6.60
N ALA A 299 3.84 21.41 5.34
CA ALA A 299 3.31 22.11 4.16
C ALA A 299 1.77 22.19 4.12
N ASP A 300 1.08 21.36 4.92
CA ASP A 300 -0.38 21.26 4.98
C ASP A 300 -1.00 22.13 6.10
N GLN A 301 -0.19 22.73 6.99
CA GLN A 301 -0.69 23.64 8.04
C GLN A 301 -0.66 25.12 7.69
N GLU A 302 0.18 25.55 6.74
CA GLU A 302 0.25 26.96 6.29
C GLU A 302 -0.91 27.34 5.33
N ARG A 303 -1.76 26.39 4.94
CA ARG A 303 -2.91 26.62 4.03
C ARG A 303 -4.21 26.95 4.79
N LYS A 304 -4.19 28.02 5.58
CA LYS A 304 -5.43 28.75 5.95
C LYS A 304 -5.40 30.14 5.30
N PRO A 305 -6.50 30.59 4.66
CA PRO A 305 -6.57 31.95 4.13
C PRO A 305 -6.68 32.94 5.29
N THR A 306 -5.63 33.74 5.51
CA THR A 306 -5.69 34.90 6.42
C THR A 306 -6.51 35.99 5.76
N SER A 307 -7.72 36.23 6.28
CA SER A 307 -8.52 37.40 5.92
C SER A 307 -7.86 38.66 6.49
N GLN A 308 -7.02 39.33 5.69
CA GLN A 308 -6.42 40.60 6.09
C GLN A 308 -7.47 41.71 6.10
N SER A 309 -7.52 42.44 7.22
CA SER A 309 -8.29 43.65 7.41
C SER A 309 -7.77 44.77 6.52
N ILE A 310 -8.66 45.40 5.74
CA ILE A 310 -8.42 46.73 5.18
C ILE A 310 -9.00 47.75 6.17
N THR A 311 -8.15 48.63 6.68
CA THR A 311 -8.50 49.77 7.53
C THR A 311 -9.06 50.92 6.70
N ASN A 312 -10.06 51.62 7.23
CA ASN A 312 -10.34 53.03 6.96
C ASN A 312 -10.99 53.62 8.22
N GLU A 313 -10.50 54.76 8.68
CA GLU A 313 -11.05 55.53 9.82
C GLU A 313 -11.86 56.74 9.32
N ASP A 314 -12.53 57.45 10.25
CA ASP A 314 -13.12 58.79 10.12
C ASP A 314 -14.23 59.03 9.05
N SER A 315 -15.43 59.52 9.37
CA SER A 315 -15.82 60.39 10.49
C SER A 315 -17.33 60.74 10.54
N ASN A 316 -17.80 61.12 11.75
CA ASN A 316 -18.86 62.09 12.09
C ASN A 316 -20.37 61.93 11.73
N LYS A 317 -21.17 61.90 12.82
CA LYS A 317 -22.37 62.74 13.15
C LYS A 317 -23.77 62.54 12.48
N SER A 318 -24.63 61.89 13.29
CA SER A 318 -25.80 62.50 14.00
C SER A 318 -27.21 62.63 13.35
N ILE A 319 -28.21 62.74 14.25
CA ILE A 319 -29.67 63.04 14.06
C ILE A 319 -30.45 61.87 13.42
N ASP A 320 -31.11 60.98 14.17
CA ASP A 320 -32.38 61.11 14.94
C ASP A 320 -33.66 61.28 14.09
N THR A 321 -34.58 60.30 14.18
CA THR A 321 -36.02 60.58 14.33
C THR A 321 -36.87 59.37 14.79
N SER A 322 -37.14 59.32 16.10
CA SER A 322 -38.49 59.10 16.67
C SER A 322 -39.20 57.70 16.75
N ARG A 323 -39.94 57.54 17.88
CA ARG A 323 -41.23 56.81 18.12
C ARG A 323 -41.30 55.26 18.24
N ARG A 324 -41.22 54.82 19.52
CA ARG A 324 -42.29 54.16 20.34
C ARG A 324 -43.09 52.91 19.84
N LEU A 325 -43.21 51.95 20.78
CA LEU A 325 -44.38 51.11 21.16
C LEU A 325 -44.78 49.85 20.34
N SER A 326 -44.29 48.69 20.81
CA SER A 326 -45.05 47.60 21.51
C SER A 326 -46.26 46.85 20.91
N GLN A 327 -46.42 45.60 21.41
CA GLN A 327 -47.64 44.74 21.49
C GLN A 327 -48.00 43.77 20.34
N SER A 328 -47.57 42.51 20.49
CA SER A 328 -48.43 41.35 20.79
C SER A 328 -49.92 41.34 20.33
N SER A 329 -50.23 40.49 19.35
CA SER A 329 -51.43 39.61 19.27
C SER A 329 -51.05 38.36 18.44
N LYS A 330 -51.58 37.13 18.58
CA LYS A 330 -52.83 36.51 19.09
C LYS A 330 -54.07 36.54 18.17
N GLN A 331 -54.13 35.56 17.27
CA GLN A 331 -55.30 34.76 16.84
C GLN A 331 -54.76 33.33 16.57
N ASN A 332 -55.29 32.19 17.02
CA ASN A 332 -56.66 31.67 17.18
C ASN A 332 -57.40 31.38 15.86
N ASP A 333 -57.53 30.10 15.56
CA ASP A 333 -58.68 29.48 14.88
C ASP A 333 -58.98 28.12 15.57
N SER A 334 -60.17 27.55 15.37
CA SER A 334 -60.71 26.49 16.23
C SER A 334 -61.74 25.59 15.55
N GLY A 335 -61.59 24.27 15.71
CA GLY A 335 -62.64 23.28 15.42
C GLY A 335 -62.59 22.13 16.43
N ASN A 336 -63.73 21.79 17.03
CA ASN A 336 -63.82 20.82 18.14
C ASN A 336 -65.05 19.91 18.03
N SER A 337 -64.86 18.61 18.17
CA SER A 337 -65.83 17.58 18.61
C SER A 337 -65.11 16.23 18.80
N GLY A 338 -65.33 15.43 19.86
CA GLY A 338 -66.02 15.73 21.12
C GLY A 338 -66.50 14.49 21.92
N VAL A 339 -65.77 14.12 22.99
CA VAL A 339 -66.21 13.44 24.25
C VAL A 339 -66.89 12.04 24.12
N THR A 340 -66.44 10.95 24.78
CA THR A 340 -66.62 10.54 26.21
C THR A 340 -65.52 9.54 26.66
N ARG A 341 -64.92 9.60 27.88
CA ARG A 341 -65.39 9.17 29.24
C ARG A 341 -65.77 7.67 29.33
N ALA A 342 -65.46 6.88 30.38
CA ALA A 342 -64.67 6.96 31.64
C ALA A 342 -64.41 5.51 32.17
N ASN A 343 -63.80 5.12 33.32
CA ASN A 343 -63.20 5.77 34.52
C ASN A 343 -61.79 5.10 34.81
N ALA A 344 -61.11 4.92 35.96
CA ALA A 344 -61.30 4.85 37.45
C ALA A 344 -61.95 3.55 38.01
N GLU A 345 -61.54 2.93 39.14
CA GLU A 345 -60.47 3.23 40.12
C GLU A 345 -60.16 2.04 41.10
N ASP A 346 -59.19 2.23 42.02
CA ASP A 346 -58.98 1.58 43.34
C ASP A 346 -58.38 0.13 43.48
N SER A 347 -58.26 -0.36 44.73
CA SER A 347 -57.07 -1.09 45.24
C SER A 347 -57.32 -2.06 46.45
N THR A 348 -56.23 -2.60 47.06
CA THR A 348 -56.17 -3.46 48.29
C THR A 348 -56.69 -4.92 48.14
N SER A 349 -56.30 -5.95 48.92
CA SER A 349 -55.21 -6.20 49.91
C SER A 349 -55.05 -7.70 50.23
N ASP A 350 -53.89 -8.09 50.79
CA ASP A 350 -53.66 -9.28 51.68
C ASP A 350 -53.82 -10.72 51.09
N SER A 351 -53.31 -11.82 51.68
CA SER A 351 -52.43 -12.03 52.87
C SER A 351 -51.69 -13.40 52.79
N SER A 352 -50.70 -13.61 53.68
CA SER A 352 -50.24 -14.92 54.24
C SER A 352 -49.60 -16.00 53.32
N SER A 353 -48.89 -17.02 53.83
CA SER A 353 -47.75 -17.09 54.80
C SER A 353 -47.29 -18.57 54.97
N ASP A 354 -46.17 -18.79 55.68
CA ASP A 354 -45.70 -20.05 56.30
C ASP A 354 -44.87 -21.04 55.43
N LYS A 355 -43.60 -21.34 55.80
CA LYS A 355 -43.03 -22.23 56.87
C LYS A 355 -43.11 -23.72 56.46
N HIS A 356 -42.16 -24.62 56.73
CA HIS A 356 -40.86 -24.60 57.43
C HIS A 356 -39.82 -25.41 56.58
N ASP A 357 -38.55 -25.68 56.91
CA ASP A 357 -38.00 -26.20 58.18
C ASP A 357 -36.46 -26.03 58.33
N ARG A 358 -35.88 -26.53 59.44
CA ARG A 358 -34.46 -26.38 59.85
C ARG A 358 -33.83 -27.71 60.27
N ILE A 359 -32.51 -27.86 60.10
CA ILE A 359 -31.64 -28.57 61.07
C ILE A 359 -30.35 -27.74 61.32
N ARG A 360 -29.81 -27.80 62.54
CA ARG A 360 -28.55 -27.17 62.99
C ARG A 360 -27.72 -28.16 63.82
N SER A 361 -26.39 -28.12 63.67
CA SER A 361 -25.39 -28.27 64.75
C SER A 361 -24.02 -27.78 64.22
N ASN A 362 -23.16 -27.02 64.90
CA ASN A 362 -22.60 -27.03 66.27
C ASN A 362 -21.66 -28.23 66.55
N GLU A 363 -20.46 -28.08 67.14
CA GLU A 363 -19.67 -26.89 67.52
C GLU A 363 -18.21 -27.27 67.89
N ASN A 364 -17.25 -26.31 67.89
CA ASN A 364 -15.93 -26.29 68.58
C ASN A 364 -14.88 -27.42 68.34
N GLY A 365 -13.55 -27.19 68.35
CA GLY A 365 -12.77 -25.94 68.43
C GLY A 365 -11.26 -26.17 68.74
N ARG A 366 -10.47 -25.07 68.74
CA ARG A 366 -9.05 -24.88 69.22
C ARG A 366 -7.84 -25.26 68.31
N ASN A 367 -7.32 -24.22 67.65
CA ASN A 367 -5.93 -23.73 67.56
C ASN A 367 -4.71 -24.68 67.67
N VAL A 368 -3.80 -24.61 66.66
CA VAL A 368 -2.34 -24.30 66.83
C VAL A 368 -1.85 -23.46 65.61
N SER A 369 -0.83 -22.63 65.83
CA SER A 369 -0.11 -21.70 64.94
C SER A 369 0.24 -22.14 63.50
N GLY A 370 0.41 -21.16 62.58
CA GLY A 370 1.13 -21.38 61.30
C GLY A 370 0.95 -20.27 60.24
N SER A 371 1.85 -19.28 60.20
CA SER A 371 1.79 -18.09 59.32
C SER A 371 2.08 -18.33 57.82
N ASN A 372 1.67 -17.33 57.00
CA ASN A 372 2.07 -17.07 55.60
C ASN A 372 1.46 -17.91 54.45
N ALA A 373 0.24 -17.54 54.04
CA ALA A 373 -0.33 -17.87 52.72
C ALA A 373 -0.87 -16.64 51.94
N GLY A 374 -0.48 -15.40 52.30
CA GLY A 374 -1.06 -14.17 51.75
C GLY A 374 -0.33 -13.52 50.55
N THR A 375 0.92 -13.86 50.28
CA THR A 375 1.82 -13.03 49.42
C THR A 375 2.10 -13.58 48.03
N ARG A 376 1.55 -14.75 47.65
CA ARG A 376 1.86 -15.43 46.38
C ARG A 376 0.92 -15.18 45.20
N GLN A 377 -0.20 -14.46 45.39
CA GLN A 377 -1.10 -14.08 44.29
C GLN A 377 -0.89 -12.62 43.82
N GLU A 378 -0.64 -11.65 44.71
CA GLU A 378 -0.36 -10.26 44.29
C GLU A 378 0.92 -10.09 43.45
N GLN A 379 1.98 -10.87 43.75
CA GLN A 379 3.25 -10.74 43.03
C GLN A 379 3.17 -11.28 41.59
N ALA A 380 2.30 -12.26 41.32
CA ALA A 380 2.06 -12.77 39.97
C ALA A 380 1.37 -11.74 39.06
N GLN A 381 0.50 -10.90 39.63
CA GLN A 381 -0.28 -9.92 38.86
C GLN A 381 0.52 -8.65 38.57
N LYS A 382 1.29 -8.15 39.56
CA LYS A 382 2.15 -6.95 39.41
C LYS A 382 3.34 -7.13 38.45
N GLN A 383 3.63 -8.35 37.97
CA GLN A 383 4.71 -8.60 37.00
C GLN A 383 4.25 -8.59 35.52
N LEU A 384 2.95 -8.77 35.23
CA LEU A 384 2.42 -8.60 33.86
C LEU A 384 2.21 -7.13 33.48
N GLU A 385 1.69 -6.31 34.40
CA GLU A 385 1.32 -4.91 34.08
C GLU A 385 2.53 -4.02 33.77
N LYS A 386 3.72 -4.34 34.33
CA LYS A 386 4.97 -3.63 34.04
C LYS A 386 5.58 -3.91 32.65
N GLN A 387 4.98 -4.77 31.83
CA GLN A 387 5.32 -4.91 30.40
C GLN A 387 4.30 -4.22 29.46
N HIS A 388 3.19 -3.68 29.97
CA HIS A 388 2.10 -3.14 29.15
C HIS A 388 1.95 -1.61 29.13
N SER A 389 2.78 -0.86 29.88
CA SER A 389 2.72 0.61 29.94
C SER A 389 3.64 1.34 28.93
N ALA A 390 4.67 0.68 28.39
CA ALA A 390 5.67 1.30 27.49
C ALA A 390 5.27 1.29 25.99
N ALA A 391 3.99 1.05 25.66
CA ALA A 391 3.47 0.99 24.30
C ALA A 391 2.33 2.00 24.03
N ARG A 392 2.21 3.05 24.86
CA ARG A 392 1.20 4.12 24.73
C ARG A 392 1.81 5.47 24.30
N SER A 393 2.40 5.47 23.11
CA SER A 393 2.58 6.68 22.30
C SER A 393 2.63 6.29 20.82
N GLY A 394 1.99 7.07 19.94
CA GLY A 394 2.11 6.89 18.49
C GLY A 394 1.29 5.77 17.84
N PHE A 395 0.01 5.58 18.22
CA PHE A 395 -0.96 4.90 17.33
C PHE A 395 -2.38 5.47 17.48
N ASN A 396 -2.70 6.46 16.66
CA ASN A 396 -4.06 6.94 16.44
C ASN A 396 -4.13 7.58 15.04
N LYS A 397 -5.31 7.56 14.39
CA LYS A 397 -5.60 8.11 13.06
C LYS A 397 -4.86 7.44 11.88
N TRP A 398 -5.35 6.27 11.47
CA TRP A 398 -5.80 6.03 10.08
C TRP A 398 -7.03 5.10 10.18
N THR A 399 -8.13 5.48 9.54
CA THR A 399 -9.48 4.91 9.74
C THR A 399 -9.89 4.02 8.57
N ASP A 400 -11.08 3.41 8.66
CA ASP A 400 -11.77 2.76 7.54
C ASP A 400 -11.82 3.62 6.28
N THR A 401 -11.59 3.00 5.12
CA THR A 401 -12.65 2.78 4.10
C THR A 401 -12.08 2.05 2.87
N ASP A 402 -12.83 1.08 2.35
CA ASP A 402 -12.82 0.71 0.93
C ASP A 402 -14.12 1.30 0.32
N ASN A 403 -14.15 1.51 -1.01
CA ASN A 403 -15.29 1.96 -1.82
C ASN A 403 -15.85 3.40 -1.63
N HIS A 404 -15.39 4.33 -2.48
CA HIS A 404 -16.27 5.15 -3.35
C HIS A 404 -15.47 5.65 -4.57
N ILE A 405 -16.01 5.51 -5.79
CA ILE A 405 -15.38 6.02 -7.04
C ILE A 405 -16.42 6.71 -7.94
N SER A 406 -16.51 8.03 -7.76
CA SER A 406 -17.24 9.04 -8.55
C SER A 406 -16.90 10.39 -7.89
N ASP A 407 -16.39 11.45 -8.55
CA ASP A 407 -16.32 11.71 -9.99
C ASP A 407 -15.16 12.65 -10.43
N LEU A 408 -14.96 12.70 -11.75
CA LEU A 408 -14.35 13.74 -12.61
C LEU A 408 -12.97 14.41 -12.31
N ALA A 409 -12.15 14.36 -13.38
CA ALA A 409 -11.39 15.46 -14.00
C ALA A 409 -10.05 16.02 -13.42
N ALA A 410 -9.02 15.87 -14.27
CA ALA A 410 -7.86 16.75 -14.51
C ALA A 410 -6.77 16.95 -13.42
N PRO A 411 -5.49 17.12 -13.82
CA PRO A 411 -4.38 17.40 -12.90
C PRO A 411 -4.10 18.91 -12.74
N SER A 412 -3.95 19.38 -11.50
CA SER A 412 -3.34 20.68 -11.19
C SER A 412 -1.85 20.53 -10.90
N SER A 413 -1.08 21.59 -11.21
CA SER A 413 0.37 21.55 -11.26
C SER A 413 1.07 21.87 -9.93
N SER A 414 2.29 21.34 -9.80
CA SER A 414 3.43 21.93 -9.09
C SER A 414 3.20 22.66 -7.75
N ASN A 415 3.82 22.13 -6.69
CA ASN A 415 4.69 23.01 -5.91
C ASN A 415 5.89 22.25 -5.35
N SER A 416 7.04 22.94 -5.25
CA SER A 416 8.31 22.36 -4.83
C SER A 416 8.67 22.76 -3.41
N ASN A 417 9.07 21.80 -2.57
CA ASN A 417 9.99 22.11 -1.47
C ASN A 417 10.89 20.92 -1.10
N SER A 418 12.04 21.22 -0.51
CA SER A 418 13.22 20.32 -0.60
C SER A 418 13.25 19.19 0.44
N ALA A 419 12.97 17.96 0.02
CA ALA A 419 13.45 16.76 0.72
C ALA A 419 14.99 16.77 0.79
N LYS A 420 15.59 16.28 1.89
CA LYS A 420 17.06 16.19 2.00
C LYS A 420 17.56 15.11 1.04
N GLN A 421 18.18 15.53 -0.06
CA GLN A 421 18.58 14.68 -1.17
C GLN A 421 19.56 13.59 -0.71
N SER A 422 19.36 12.34 -1.14
CA SER A 422 20.23 11.22 -0.76
C SER A 422 21.63 11.36 -1.38
N PRO A 423 22.68 10.71 -0.82
CA PRO A 423 24.03 10.78 -1.38
C PRO A 423 24.13 10.29 -2.83
N ASP A 424 23.31 9.31 -3.23
CA ASP A 424 23.16 8.92 -4.64
C ASP A 424 22.55 10.06 -5.47
N GLN A 425 21.43 10.62 -5.03
CA GLN A 425 20.76 11.71 -5.75
C GLN A 425 21.64 12.94 -5.89
N LEU A 426 22.42 13.29 -4.86
CA LEU A 426 23.41 14.37 -4.90
C LEU A 426 24.48 14.10 -5.97
N LYS A 427 25.03 12.87 -6.03
CA LYS A 427 25.96 12.47 -7.11
C LYS A 427 25.33 12.52 -8.50
N LYS A 428 24.05 12.17 -8.65
CA LYS A 428 23.33 12.30 -9.94
C LYS A 428 23.12 13.75 -10.34
N ILE A 429 22.82 14.63 -9.38
CA ILE A 429 22.71 16.07 -9.58
C ILE A 429 24.06 16.68 -9.96
N GLU A 430 25.15 16.30 -9.27
CA GLU A 430 26.50 16.76 -9.59
C GLU A 430 26.96 16.28 -10.98
N ALA A 431 26.73 15.01 -11.32
CA ALA A 431 27.03 14.48 -12.65
C ALA A 431 26.20 15.17 -13.75
N TRP A 432 24.91 15.45 -13.48
CA TRP A 432 24.07 16.23 -14.38
C TRP A 432 24.58 17.66 -14.57
N ARG A 433 24.92 18.37 -13.48
CA ARG A 433 25.43 19.75 -13.55
C ARG A 433 26.70 19.85 -14.38
N ARG A 434 27.68 18.97 -14.15
CA ARG A 434 28.92 18.89 -14.95
C ARG A 434 28.62 18.58 -16.42
N GLN A 435 27.71 17.63 -16.70
CA GLN A 435 27.30 17.29 -18.07
C GLN A 435 26.60 18.49 -18.75
N HIS A 436 25.73 19.19 -18.04
CA HIS A 436 25.04 20.39 -18.52
C HIS A 436 26.00 21.55 -18.79
N GLU A 437 26.90 21.85 -17.85
CA GLU A 437 27.92 22.91 -17.94
C GLU A 437 28.78 22.74 -19.19
N ILE A 438 29.24 21.51 -19.45
CA ILE A 438 29.99 21.16 -20.66
C ILE A 438 29.13 21.32 -21.92
N LEU A 439 27.84 20.93 -21.89
CA LEU A 439 26.96 20.96 -23.07
C LEU A 439 26.39 22.37 -23.38
N GLY A 440 26.07 23.19 -22.38
CA GLY A 440 25.60 24.57 -22.55
C GLY A 440 24.36 24.74 -23.44
N ALA A 441 23.52 23.72 -23.59
CA ALA A 441 22.29 23.80 -24.38
C ALA A 441 21.14 24.44 -23.58
N GLU A 442 20.25 25.14 -24.30
CA GLU A 442 19.16 25.96 -23.75
C GLU A 442 18.04 25.12 -23.13
N SER A 443 17.79 23.93 -23.69
CA SER A 443 16.83 22.97 -23.16
C SER A 443 17.15 21.54 -23.57
N TYR A 444 16.45 20.56 -23.00
CA TYR A 444 16.70 19.13 -23.21
C TYR A 444 15.39 18.37 -23.39
N ARG A 445 15.37 17.46 -24.37
CA ARG A 445 14.44 16.31 -24.39
C ARG A 445 15.01 15.24 -23.45
N ILE A 446 14.15 14.66 -22.61
CA ILE A 446 14.51 13.53 -21.75
C ILE A 446 13.79 12.27 -22.25
N THR A 447 14.56 11.24 -22.54
CA THR A 447 14.06 9.96 -23.07
C THR A 447 14.41 8.82 -22.11
N VAL A 448 13.42 8.01 -21.75
CA VAL A 448 13.58 6.81 -20.93
C VAL A 448 13.27 5.60 -21.81
N VAL A 449 14.21 4.65 -21.92
CA VAL A 449 14.01 3.40 -22.66
C VAL A 449 13.91 2.25 -21.66
N ASP A 450 12.71 1.76 -21.42
CA ASP A 450 12.43 0.65 -20.51
C ASP A 450 12.84 -0.69 -21.13
N ARG A 451 13.90 -1.31 -20.61
CA ARG A 451 14.42 -2.60 -21.09
C ARG A 451 13.60 -3.81 -20.64
N VAL A 452 12.56 -3.62 -19.83
CA VAL A 452 11.64 -4.70 -19.39
C VAL A 452 10.44 -4.82 -20.33
N SER A 453 9.97 -3.71 -20.91
CA SER A 453 8.84 -3.68 -21.86
C SER A 453 9.22 -3.29 -23.29
N ASP A 454 10.50 -2.99 -23.53
CA ASP A 454 11.08 -2.40 -24.75
C ASP A 454 10.37 -1.11 -25.23
N ARG A 455 9.81 -0.35 -24.28
CA ARG A 455 9.08 0.89 -24.54
C ARG A 455 9.97 2.10 -24.35
N THR A 456 9.94 2.99 -25.34
CA THR A 456 10.57 4.32 -25.26
C THR A 456 9.55 5.38 -24.86
N TRP A 457 9.80 6.06 -23.73
CA TRP A 457 9.01 7.18 -23.24
C TRP A 457 9.81 8.49 -23.31
N ASN A 458 9.31 9.44 -24.08
CA ASN A 458 9.76 10.83 -23.99
C ASN A 458 8.95 11.55 -22.90
N ILE A 459 9.63 12.07 -21.88
CA ILE A 459 9.01 12.71 -20.70
C ILE A 459 8.27 14.00 -21.09
N GLY A 460 8.68 14.67 -22.17
CA GLY A 460 8.08 15.91 -22.66
C GLY A 460 6.87 15.74 -23.58
N LYS A 461 6.58 14.52 -24.04
CA LYS A 461 5.54 14.26 -25.05
C LYS A 461 4.14 14.56 -24.49
N ASN A 462 3.35 15.33 -25.24
CA ASN A 462 2.01 15.80 -24.87
C ASN A 462 1.97 16.69 -23.59
N HIS A 463 3.11 17.25 -23.18
CA HIS A 463 3.22 18.11 -21.99
C HIS A 463 3.59 19.58 -22.31
N GLY A 464 3.62 19.94 -23.59
CA GLY A 464 3.66 21.33 -24.07
C GLY A 464 2.28 21.84 -24.51
N GLU A 465 2.21 23.13 -24.81
CA GLU A 465 0.97 23.79 -25.28
C GLU A 465 0.41 23.13 -26.53
N GLY A 466 -0.93 23.02 -26.61
CA GLY A 466 -1.61 22.34 -27.72
C GLY A 466 -1.26 20.85 -27.86
N GLY A 467 -0.72 20.21 -26.82
CA GLY A 467 -0.26 18.80 -26.88
C GLY A 467 1.09 18.60 -27.57
N LYS A 468 1.85 19.68 -27.83
CA LYS A 468 3.21 19.60 -28.37
C LYS A 468 4.18 18.94 -27.38
N GLU A 469 5.38 18.62 -27.86
CA GLU A 469 6.49 18.22 -26.99
C GLU A 469 6.99 19.42 -26.17
N ARG A 470 7.21 19.23 -24.87
CA ARG A 470 7.90 20.17 -23.98
C ARG A 470 9.34 19.74 -23.75
N PHE A 471 10.29 20.58 -24.15
CA PHE A 471 11.67 20.51 -23.70
C PHE A 471 11.80 21.14 -22.31
N TYR A 472 12.88 20.81 -21.60
CA TYR A 472 13.10 21.23 -20.21
C TYR A 472 14.40 22.01 -20.04
N THR A 473 14.40 23.07 -19.22
CA THR A 473 15.63 23.79 -18.85
C THR A 473 16.55 22.92 -17.99
N ALA A 474 17.79 23.37 -17.72
CA ALA A 474 18.75 22.60 -16.93
C ALA A 474 18.25 22.31 -15.50
N GLU A 475 17.58 23.29 -14.91
CA GLU A 475 16.96 23.27 -13.59
C GLU A 475 15.73 22.35 -13.57
N GLU A 476 14.92 22.37 -14.63
CA GLU A 476 13.78 21.47 -14.78
C GLU A 476 14.20 20.01 -14.99
N VAL A 477 15.33 19.75 -15.67
CA VAL A 477 15.92 18.41 -15.75
C VAL A 477 16.44 17.98 -14.36
N GLU A 478 17.12 18.87 -13.63
CA GLU A 478 17.60 18.58 -12.28
C GLU A 478 16.44 18.25 -11.32
N ALA A 479 15.37 19.05 -11.35
CA ALA A 479 14.15 18.83 -10.57
C ALA A 479 13.47 17.48 -10.89
N LYS A 480 13.73 16.90 -12.08
CA LYS A 480 13.23 15.57 -12.48
C LYS A 480 14.16 14.42 -12.08
N ILE A 481 15.39 14.67 -11.61
CA ILE A 481 16.31 13.59 -11.20
C ILE A 481 15.71 12.59 -10.19
N PRO A 482 14.84 12.96 -9.22
CA PRO A 482 14.12 11.99 -8.38
C PRO A 482 13.24 11.00 -9.19
N LEU A 483 12.53 11.49 -10.21
CA LEU A 483 11.71 10.68 -11.11
C LEU A 483 12.57 9.83 -12.05
N LEU A 484 13.65 10.39 -12.60
CA LEU A 484 14.58 9.67 -13.48
C LEU A 484 15.33 8.58 -12.71
N ARG A 485 15.71 8.82 -11.45
CA ARG A 485 16.27 7.84 -10.52
C ARG A 485 15.28 6.69 -10.28
N GLN A 486 14.00 7.00 -10.06
CA GLN A 486 12.95 5.99 -9.93
C GLN A 486 12.75 5.18 -11.23
N LYS A 487 12.79 5.82 -12.41
CA LYS A 487 12.68 5.11 -13.70
C LYS A 487 13.94 4.28 -14.02
N ASN A 488 15.14 4.73 -13.64
CA ASN A 488 16.38 3.96 -13.80
C ASN A 488 16.41 2.73 -12.89
N ALA A 489 15.96 2.86 -11.63
CA ALA A 489 15.76 1.73 -10.72
C ALA A 489 14.81 0.66 -11.30
N ARG A 490 13.75 1.08 -12.00
CA ARG A 490 12.79 0.17 -12.66
C ARG A 490 13.32 -0.56 -13.90
N GLY A 491 14.55 -0.29 -14.35
CA GLY A 491 15.14 -0.89 -15.56
C GLY A 491 15.18 0.03 -16.79
N GLY A 492 14.82 1.31 -16.64
CA GLY A 492 14.89 2.29 -17.71
C GLY A 492 16.30 2.85 -17.94
N ASP A 493 16.82 2.75 -19.16
CA ASP A 493 17.97 3.54 -19.58
C ASP A 493 17.57 5.03 -19.72
N ILE A 494 18.34 5.94 -19.13
CA ILE A 494 18.08 7.39 -19.17
C ILE A 494 18.97 8.06 -20.23
N TYR A 495 18.35 8.81 -21.12
CA TYR A 495 18.99 9.54 -22.21
C TYR A 495 18.53 11.00 -22.24
N ILE A 496 19.38 11.86 -22.79
CA ILE A 496 19.10 13.26 -23.10
C ILE A 496 19.35 13.54 -24.58
N THR A 497 18.58 14.46 -25.16
CA THR A 497 18.93 15.14 -26.42
C THR A 497 18.97 16.64 -26.13
N PRO A 498 20.14 17.29 -26.18
CA PRO A 498 20.24 18.73 -26.01
C PRO A 498 19.62 19.47 -27.20
N ILE A 499 18.92 20.56 -26.92
CA ILE A 499 18.25 21.42 -27.89
C ILE A 499 18.84 22.82 -27.74
N SER A 500 19.37 23.36 -28.84
CA SER A 500 19.94 24.71 -28.90
C SER A 500 19.66 25.40 -30.23
N SER A 501 19.43 26.70 -30.17
CA SER A 501 19.40 27.60 -31.32
C SER A 501 20.78 27.78 -31.98
N LYS A 502 21.88 27.55 -31.25
CA LYS A 502 23.26 27.90 -31.67
C LYS A 502 24.14 26.72 -32.05
N TYR A 503 23.85 25.52 -31.53
CA TYR A 503 24.70 24.33 -31.73
C TYR A 503 23.91 23.07 -32.05
N HIS A 504 24.46 22.25 -32.95
CA HIS A 504 24.16 20.82 -33.04
C HIS A 504 25.10 20.02 -32.13
N PHE A 505 24.65 18.85 -31.68
CA PHE A 505 25.40 17.96 -30.79
C PHE A 505 25.67 16.65 -31.50
N ALA A 506 26.71 16.66 -32.34
CA ALA A 506 27.15 15.48 -33.08
C ALA A 506 27.72 14.43 -32.12
N VAL A 507 27.21 13.20 -32.17
CA VAL A 507 27.66 12.09 -31.32
C VAL A 507 28.36 11.05 -32.20
N ILE A 508 29.53 10.58 -31.78
CA ILE A 508 30.08 9.29 -32.23
C ILE A 508 29.84 8.30 -31.10
N ASP A 509 29.10 7.21 -31.37
CA ASP A 509 28.72 6.19 -30.38
C ASP A 509 29.57 4.91 -30.51
N ASP A 510 29.59 4.08 -29.47
CA ASP A 510 30.33 2.80 -29.38
C ASP A 510 31.86 2.89 -29.61
N VAL A 511 32.47 4.04 -29.32
CA VAL A 511 33.91 4.31 -29.56
C VAL A 511 34.78 3.65 -28.49
N ARG A 512 35.61 2.68 -28.88
CA ARG A 512 36.60 2.04 -28.01
C ARG A 512 37.81 2.94 -27.76
N GLU A 513 38.51 2.74 -26.63
CA GLU A 513 39.62 3.61 -26.18
C GLU A 513 40.72 3.82 -27.24
N LYS A 514 41.15 2.79 -27.98
CA LYS A 514 42.14 2.95 -29.06
C LYS A 514 41.67 3.94 -30.14
N THR A 515 40.41 3.85 -30.56
CA THR A 515 39.83 4.75 -31.57
C THR A 515 39.68 6.17 -31.02
N HIS A 516 39.29 6.31 -29.74
CA HIS A 516 39.27 7.61 -29.07
C HIS A 516 40.65 8.27 -29.06
N MET A 517 41.70 7.56 -28.63
CA MET A 517 43.07 8.11 -28.61
C MET A 517 43.60 8.46 -30.01
N MET A 518 43.24 7.67 -31.03
CA MET A 518 43.54 7.96 -32.43
C MET A 518 42.89 9.29 -32.87
N LEU A 519 41.58 9.46 -32.64
CA LEU A 519 40.85 10.69 -32.98
C LEU A 519 41.46 11.94 -32.31
N ILE A 520 41.86 11.85 -31.02
CA ILE A 520 42.55 12.98 -30.35
C ILE A 520 43.90 13.28 -31.04
N SER A 521 44.66 12.26 -31.44
CA SER A 521 45.92 12.41 -32.18
C SER A 521 45.71 13.01 -33.58
N ASP A 522 44.61 12.68 -34.24
CA ASP A 522 44.18 13.21 -35.53
C ASP A 522 43.58 14.63 -35.42
N GLY A 523 43.61 15.23 -34.23
CA GLY A 523 43.23 16.62 -33.96
C GLY A 523 41.77 16.84 -33.60
N PHE A 524 40.95 15.79 -33.49
CA PHE A 524 39.55 15.91 -33.08
C PHE A 524 39.46 16.34 -31.61
N LYS A 525 38.58 17.31 -31.33
CA LYS A 525 38.36 17.88 -29.99
C LYS A 525 36.91 17.66 -29.56
N PRO A 526 36.55 16.46 -29.05
CA PRO A 526 35.22 16.23 -28.48
C PRO A 526 34.99 17.19 -27.33
N THR A 527 33.79 17.76 -27.25
CA THR A 527 33.40 18.68 -26.19
C THR A 527 33.05 17.94 -24.91
N LEU A 528 32.50 16.73 -25.02
CA LEU A 528 32.24 15.81 -23.92
C LEU A 528 32.65 14.39 -24.33
N VAL A 529 33.40 13.70 -23.46
CA VAL A 529 33.65 12.26 -23.58
C VAL A 529 33.00 11.58 -22.37
N GLN A 530 32.21 10.55 -22.62
CA GLN A 530 31.53 9.80 -21.55
C GLN A 530 31.51 8.31 -21.84
N GLU A 531 31.60 7.48 -20.81
CA GLU A 531 31.58 6.03 -20.92
C GLU A 531 30.11 5.55 -21.00
N SER A 532 29.72 4.90 -22.10
CA SER A 532 28.31 4.56 -22.39
C SER A 532 27.96 3.13 -21.98
N SER A 533 28.92 2.23 -22.09
CA SER A 533 29.01 0.93 -21.42
C SER A 533 30.48 0.60 -21.18
N LYS A 534 30.77 -0.46 -20.44
CA LYS A 534 32.14 -0.95 -20.25
C LYS A 534 32.91 -1.00 -21.58
N ASP A 535 34.13 -0.47 -21.55
CA ASP A 535 35.09 -0.36 -22.68
C ASP A 535 34.66 0.55 -23.87
N ASN A 536 33.42 1.08 -23.87
CA ASN A 536 32.85 1.87 -24.98
C ASN A 536 32.48 3.30 -24.53
N ARG A 537 32.74 4.28 -25.41
CA ARG A 537 32.56 5.72 -25.11
C ARG A 537 31.69 6.40 -26.16
N GLN A 538 30.99 7.43 -25.72
CA GLN A 538 30.34 8.42 -26.58
C GLN A 538 31.22 9.68 -26.60
N LEU A 539 31.56 10.15 -27.81
CA LEU A 539 32.26 11.40 -28.06
C LEU A 539 31.23 12.40 -28.62
N ILE A 540 30.97 13.50 -27.91
CA ILE A 540 30.00 14.51 -28.30
C ILE A 540 30.73 15.80 -28.69
N PHE A 541 30.44 16.31 -29.88
CA PHE A 541 31.01 17.52 -30.47
C PHE A 541 29.94 18.60 -30.62
N LYS A 542 30.20 19.81 -30.13
CA LYS A 542 29.40 20.99 -30.49
C LYS A 542 29.79 21.44 -31.89
N LEU A 543 28.84 21.40 -32.83
CA LEU A 543 28.98 22.00 -34.14
C LEU A 543 28.19 23.32 -34.16
N PRO A 544 28.79 24.48 -34.45
CA PRO A 544 28.04 25.73 -34.63
C PRO A 544 26.99 25.60 -35.72
N LYS A 545 25.84 26.26 -35.54
CA LYS A 545 24.81 26.33 -36.58
C LYS A 545 25.08 27.51 -37.51
N GLU A 546 25.05 27.24 -38.81
CA GLU A 546 25.16 28.24 -39.86
C GLU A 546 23.79 28.52 -40.50
N VAL A 547 23.61 29.74 -41.02
CA VAL A 547 22.33 30.16 -41.62
C VAL A 547 22.25 29.68 -43.06
N GLY A 548 21.73 28.46 -43.27
CA GLY A 548 21.57 27.89 -44.61
C GLY A 548 20.55 26.75 -44.69
N ALA A 549 19.84 26.65 -45.83
CA ALA A 549 18.74 25.70 -46.04
C ALA A 549 19.15 24.20 -46.01
N HIS A 550 20.45 23.90 -45.99
CA HIS A 550 20.99 22.55 -45.98
C HIS A 550 21.85 22.23 -44.75
N GLU A 551 21.94 23.16 -43.78
CA GLU A 551 22.81 23.03 -42.61
C GLU A 551 22.56 21.73 -41.82
N ALA A 552 21.30 21.43 -41.48
CA ALA A 552 20.96 20.23 -40.74
C ALA A 552 21.22 18.95 -41.54
N ALA A 553 21.15 19.01 -42.88
CA ALA A 553 21.47 17.88 -43.76
C ALA A 553 22.98 17.64 -43.84
N ALA A 554 23.79 18.71 -43.94
CA ALA A 554 25.24 18.64 -43.89
C ALA A 554 25.72 18.10 -42.52
N ALA A 555 25.18 18.61 -41.42
CA ALA A 555 25.53 18.16 -40.08
C ALA A 555 25.09 16.70 -39.82
N ASN A 556 23.91 16.28 -40.32
CA ASN A 556 23.50 14.87 -40.31
C ASN A 556 24.48 13.97 -41.09
N LYS A 557 24.97 14.43 -42.25
CA LYS A 557 25.97 13.69 -43.04
C LYS A 557 27.29 13.56 -42.28
N VAL A 558 27.78 14.63 -41.64
CA VAL A 558 29.00 14.59 -40.80
C VAL A 558 28.88 13.54 -39.69
N VAL A 559 27.74 13.48 -38.98
CA VAL A 559 27.51 12.43 -37.97
C VAL A 559 27.53 11.03 -38.57
N PHE A 560 26.86 10.82 -39.71
CA PHE A 560 26.81 9.52 -40.38
C PHE A 560 28.19 9.06 -40.86
N ASP A 561 28.94 9.93 -41.54
CA ASP A 561 30.26 9.59 -42.08
C ASP A 561 31.27 9.33 -40.96
N LEU A 562 31.24 10.09 -39.85
CA LEU A 562 32.10 9.85 -38.68
C LEU A 562 31.76 8.55 -37.94
N ASN A 563 30.47 8.24 -37.72
CA ASN A 563 30.08 6.98 -37.08
C ASN A 563 30.41 5.77 -37.96
N LYS A 564 30.21 5.88 -39.28
CA LYS A 564 30.58 4.84 -40.24
C LYS A 564 32.09 4.53 -40.27
N GLN A 565 32.94 5.49 -39.90
CA GLN A 565 34.39 5.33 -39.85
C GLN A 565 34.92 4.95 -38.45
N HIS A 566 34.27 5.40 -37.37
CA HIS A 566 34.85 5.37 -36.01
C HIS A 566 33.90 4.89 -34.88
N GLY A 567 32.62 4.61 -35.16
CA GLY A 567 31.60 4.27 -34.17
C GLY A 567 30.59 3.22 -34.66
N ASP A 568 29.32 3.32 -34.21
CA ASP A 568 28.22 2.46 -34.71
C ASP A 568 27.76 2.91 -36.12
N PRO A 569 27.98 2.13 -37.19
CA PRO A 569 27.59 2.50 -38.55
C PRO A 569 26.07 2.58 -38.78
N LYS A 570 25.23 2.27 -37.78
CA LYS A 570 23.78 2.49 -37.79
C LYS A 570 23.36 3.82 -37.16
N PHE A 571 24.29 4.56 -36.56
CA PHE A 571 24.01 5.86 -35.93
C PHE A 571 23.99 6.97 -36.99
N SER A 572 22.86 7.69 -37.11
CA SER A 572 22.67 8.67 -38.19
C SER A 572 21.81 9.87 -37.76
N GLY A 573 22.45 10.99 -37.42
CA GLY A 573 21.78 12.29 -37.28
C GLY A 573 22.18 13.10 -36.03
N VAL A 574 21.99 14.43 -36.09
CA VAL A 574 22.48 15.37 -35.06
C VAL A 574 21.53 15.59 -33.88
N VAL A 575 20.25 15.21 -33.99
CA VAL A 575 19.24 15.38 -32.92
C VAL A 575 18.99 14.04 -32.23
N HIS A 576 20.06 13.45 -31.68
CA HIS A 576 20.05 12.08 -31.15
C HIS A 576 20.07 11.99 -29.61
N PRO A 577 19.47 10.95 -29.02
CA PRO A 577 19.53 10.68 -27.59
C PRO A 577 20.86 10.00 -27.21
N PHE A 578 21.66 10.66 -26.37
CA PHE A 578 22.87 10.08 -25.76
C PHE A 578 22.73 9.94 -24.24
N ARG A 579 23.64 9.21 -23.58
CA ARG A 579 23.47 8.83 -22.17
C ARG A 579 23.45 10.04 -21.24
N MET A 580 22.54 10.04 -20.27
CA MET A 580 22.55 11.02 -19.17
C MET A 580 23.52 10.57 -18.07
N ALA A 581 24.40 11.46 -17.62
CA ALA A 581 25.46 11.13 -16.66
C ALA A 581 24.90 10.76 -15.27
N GLY A 582 25.61 9.89 -14.54
CA GLY A 582 25.25 9.44 -13.19
C GLY A 582 24.11 8.41 -13.10
N PHE A 583 23.54 7.99 -14.23
CA PHE A 583 22.56 6.90 -14.30
C PHE A 583 23.21 5.56 -14.68
N SER A 584 22.73 4.48 -14.08
CA SER A 584 23.22 3.13 -14.39
C SER A 584 22.75 2.67 -15.77
N ASN A 585 23.60 1.96 -16.49
CA ASN A 585 23.19 1.30 -17.72
C ASN A 585 22.36 0.06 -17.36
N LYS A 586 21.25 -0.17 -18.06
CA LYS A 586 20.36 -1.33 -17.85
C LYS A 586 20.36 -2.30 -19.04
N LYS A 587 21.06 -1.98 -20.15
CA LYS A 587 21.39 -2.89 -21.26
C LYS A 587 22.43 -3.94 -20.84
N GLN A 588 23.33 -3.57 -19.92
CA GLN A 588 24.29 -4.41 -19.20
C GLN A 588 24.31 -3.91 -17.75
N GLY A 589 24.30 -4.81 -16.75
CA GLY A 589 23.88 -4.52 -15.38
C GLY A 589 24.86 -3.74 -14.48
N GLU A 590 25.45 -2.65 -14.97
CA GLU A 590 26.53 -1.90 -14.29
C GLU A 590 26.19 -0.42 -14.05
N THR A 591 26.87 0.21 -13.09
CA THR A 591 26.59 1.60 -12.66
C THR A 591 27.75 2.54 -13.01
N MET A 592 27.52 3.45 -13.95
CA MET A 592 28.52 4.41 -14.40
C MET A 592 28.65 5.60 -13.42
N LEU A 593 29.88 5.95 -13.06
CA LEU A 593 30.20 7.10 -12.19
C LEU A 593 31.36 7.97 -12.72
N SER A 594 31.91 7.64 -13.89
CA SER A 594 33.05 8.30 -14.54
C SER A 594 32.59 9.29 -15.63
N LEU A 595 32.77 10.59 -15.36
CA LEU A 595 33.14 11.56 -16.40
C LEU A 595 34.67 11.75 -16.32
N LYS A 596 35.34 11.90 -17.46
CA LYS A 596 36.79 12.15 -17.57
C LYS A 596 37.02 13.38 -18.44
#